data_AF-A0A0F5JT23-F1
#
_entry.id   AF-A0A0F5JT23-F1
#
_cell.length_a   1.000
_cell.length_b   1.000
_cell.length_c   1.000
_cell.angle_alpha   90.00
_cell.angle_beta   90.00
_cell.angle_gamma   90.00
#
_symmetry.space_group_name_H-M   'P 1'
#
loop_
_entity.id
_entity.type
_entity.pdbx_description
1 polymer ?
#
loop_
_entity_poly.entity_id
_entity_poly.type
_entity_poly.pdbx_seq_one_letter_code
_entity_poly.pdbx_strand_id
1 'polypeptide(L)'
;GVLELGGVSEENVWFKRVGDDLQVELMGTSDKITILSENSYWNELGAITTTASPGGTTAQVDSGLNQLIQAMADFTAANPGFDPTAASNPSITDATVLAAVHNAWH
;
A
#
# COMPACT_ATOMS: atom_id res chain seq x y z
N GLY A 1 -2.28 2.35 16.68
CA GLY A 1 -0.88 2.49 16.24
C GLY A 1 -0.82 3.12 14.85
N VAL A 2 0.33 3.65 14.46
CA VAL A 2 0.59 4.17 13.10
C VAL A 2 1.82 3.47 12.55
N LEU A 3 1.75 3.01 11.29
CA LEU A 3 2.91 2.49 10.56
C LEU A 3 3.48 3.61 9.68
N GLU A 4 4.74 3.98 9.89
CA GLU A 4 5.40 5.04 9.11
C GLU A 4 6.37 4.45 8.07
N LEU A 5 6.22 4.88 6.82
CA LEU A 5 7.08 4.54 5.68
C LEU A 5 7.88 5.77 5.24
N GLY A 6 9.12 5.88 5.68
CA GLY A 6 10.01 6.99 5.34
C GLY A 6 10.75 6.79 4.01
N GLY A 7 10.87 7.84 3.21
CA GLY A 7 11.53 7.82 1.90
C GLY A 7 10.71 7.16 0.79
N VAL A 8 9.41 6.97 1.02
CA VAL A 8 8.49 6.26 0.11
C VAL A 8 7.31 7.18 -0.19
N SER A 9 6.93 7.30 -1.46
CA SER A 9 5.69 7.96 -1.89
C SER A 9 4.54 6.97 -1.92
N GLU A 10 3.32 7.48 -1.85
CA GLU A 10 2.07 6.71 -1.83
C GLU A 10 1.94 5.81 -3.08
N GLU A 11 2.41 6.33 -4.22
CA GLU A 11 2.40 5.65 -5.53
C GLU A 11 3.40 4.48 -5.61
N ASN A 12 4.29 4.36 -4.63
CA ASN A 12 5.26 3.26 -4.53
C ASN A 12 4.83 2.20 -3.50
N VAL A 13 3.64 2.34 -2.89
CA VAL A 13 3.13 1.40 -1.89
C VAL A 13 2.00 0.57 -2.49
N TRP A 14 2.17 -0.75 -2.46
CA TRP A 14 1.15 -1.71 -2.88
C TRP A 14 0.57 -2.43 -1.67
N PHE A 15 -0.76 -2.44 -1.58
CA PHE A 15 -1.50 -3.14 -0.53
C PHE A 15 -2.13 -4.41 -1.07
N LYS A 16 -1.95 -5.50 -0.35
CA LYS A 16 -2.47 -6.81 -0.73
C LYS A 16 -2.98 -7.55 0.48
N ARG A 17 -4.18 -8.10 0.37
CA ARG A 17 -4.71 -9.02 1.38
C ARG A 17 -4.24 -10.44 1.10
N VAL A 18 -3.63 -11.09 2.09
CA VAL A 18 -3.17 -12.48 2.00
C VAL A 18 -3.81 -13.27 3.13
N GLY A 19 -4.88 -14.02 2.79
CA GLY A 19 -5.75 -14.60 3.80
C GLY A 19 -6.43 -13.48 4.62
N ASP A 20 -6.18 -13.46 5.92
CA ASP A 20 -6.67 -12.41 6.81
C ASP A 20 -5.66 -11.29 7.06
N ASP A 21 -4.41 -11.46 6.61
CA ASP A 21 -3.34 -10.51 6.87
C ASP A 21 -3.27 -9.42 5.80
N LEU A 22 -2.80 -8.23 6.20
CA LEU A 22 -2.43 -7.17 5.25
C LEU A 22 -0.94 -7.26 4.96
N GLN A 23 -0.62 -7.39 3.68
CA GLN A 23 0.72 -7.24 3.17
C GLN A 23 0.87 -5.85 2.53
N VAL A 24 1.93 -5.15 2.92
CA VAL A 24 2.36 -3.88 2.34
C VAL A 24 3.67 -4.13 1.61
N GLU A 25 3.72 -3.89 0.32
CA GLU A 25 4.87 -4.14 -0.55
C GLU A 25 5.34 -2.82 -1.15
N LEU A 26 6.66 -2.61 -1.24
CA LEU A 26 7.22 -1.43 -1.90
C LEU A 26 7.51 -1.79 -3.36
N MET A 27 6.83 -1.08 -4.26
CA MET A 27 6.92 -1.23 -5.72
C MET A 27 8.38 -1.29 -6.20
N GLY A 28 8.69 -2.31 -7.00
CA GLY A 28 10.01 -2.48 -7.62
C GLY A 28 11.10 -3.01 -6.70
N THR A 29 10.78 -3.38 -5.45
CA THR A 29 11.73 -3.88 -4.46
C THR A 29 11.24 -5.17 -3.81
N SER A 30 12.13 -5.88 -3.12
CA SER A 30 11.76 -7.02 -2.28
C SER A 30 11.22 -6.65 -0.90
N ASP A 31 11.15 -5.35 -0.59
CA ASP A 31 10.75 -4.87 0.74
C ASP A 31 9.25 -5.06 0.95
N LYS A 32 8.91 -5.74 2.03
CA LYS A 32 7.53 -6.03 2.41
C LYS A 32 7.35 -6.05 3.91
N ILE A 33 6.18 -5.63 4.34
CA ILE A 33 5.71 -5.68 5.72
C ILE A 33 4.43 -6.51 5.72
N THR A 34 4.32 -7.44 6.67
CA THR A 34 3.10 -8.23 6.86
C THR A 34 2.53 -7.90 8.22
N ILE A 35 1.31 -7.38 8.21
CA ILE A 35 0.53 -7.03 9.39
C ILE A 35 -0.41 -8.19 9.65
N LEU A 36 -0.06 -9.00 10.64
CA LEU A 36 -0.80 -10.20 11.01
C LEU A 36 -2.11 -9.83 11.71
N SER A 37 -3.20 -10.41 11.24
CA SER A 37 -4.55 -10.25 11.78
C SER A 37 -4.69 -10.79 13.21
N GLU A 38 -4.01 -11.89 13.52
CA GLU A 38 -4.10 -12.59 14.82
C GLU A 38 -3.54 -11.77 16.00
N ASN A 39 -2.67 -10.79 15.75
CA ASN A 39 -2.03 -10.02 16.81
C ASN A 39 -2.81 -8.77 17.25
N SER A 40 -4.09 -8.62 16.88
CA SER A 40 -4.91 -7.41 17.10
C SER A 40 -4.38 -6.14 16.42
N TYR A 41 -3.12 -6.12 15.95
CA TYR A 41 -2.49 -4.98 15.29
C TYR A 41 -3.27 -4.50 14.08
N TRP A 42 -3.90 -5.38 13.30
CA TRP A 42 -4.77 -4.96 12.20
C TRP A 42 -5.98 -4.16 12.70
N ASN A 43 -6.61 -4.59 13.80
CA ASN A 43 -7.73 -3.88 14.42
C ASN A 43 -7.29 -2.63 15.19
N GLU A 44 -6.01 -2.55 15.58
CA GLU A 44 -5.41 -1.41 16.30
C GLU A 44 -4.64 -0.43 15.39
N LEU A 45 -4.42 -0.79 14.12
CA LEU A 45 -3.76 0.05 13.13
C LEU A 45 -4.75 1.14 12.72
N GLY A 46 -4.53 2.35 13.24
CA GLY A 46 -5.39 3.48 12.98
C GLY A 46 -5.09 4.14 11.63
N ALA A 47 -3.84 4.08 11.19
CA ALA A 47 -3.39 4.65 9.93
C ALA A 47 -2.03 4.09 9.48
N ILE A 48 -1.74 4.26 8.18
CA ILE A 48 -0.42 4.10 7.58
C ILE A 48 -0.02 5.46 7.03
N THR A 49 1.23 5.87 7.26
CA THR A 49 1.76 7.14 6.77
C THR A 49 2.97 6.95 5.87
N THR A 50 3.11 7.82 4.89
CA THR A 50 4.25 7.89 3.96
C THR A 50 4.89 9.25 4.05
N THR A 51 6.22 9.32 3.99
CA THR A 51 6.94 10.58 3.88
C THR A 51 7.97 10.44 2.77
N ALA A 52 7.68 10.97 1.58
CA ALA A 52 8.49 10.74 0.36
C ALA A 52 9.95 11.23 0.46
N SER A 53 10.26 12.15 1.37
CA SER A 53 11.61 12.62 1.63
C SER A 53 11.77 12.97 3.11
N PRO A 54 12.97 12.86 3.71
CA PRO A 54 13.18 13.23 5.10
C PRO A 54 12.73 14.68 5.37
N GLY A 55 11.76 14.86 6.27
CA GLY A 55 11.17 16.17 6.59
C GLY A 55 10.17 16.72 5.57
N GLY A 56 9.74 15.90 4.60
CA GLY A 56 8.70 16.24 3.63
C GLY A 56 7.29 16.13 4.20
N THR A 57 6.28 16.37 3.35
CA THR A 57 4.88 16.18 3.71
C THR A 57 4.60 14.71 3.98
N THR A 58 3.97 14.43 5.12
CA THR A 58 3.46 13.12 5.45
C THR A 58 2.05 12.98 4.88
N ALA A 59 1.82 11.97 4.05
CA ALA A 59 0.47 11.57 3.67
C ALA A 59 0.00 10.43 4.58
N GLN A 60 -1.31 10.36 4.78
CA GLN A 60 -1.92 9.34 5.64
C GLN A 60 -3.03 8.59 4.89
N VAL A 61 -3.11 7.27 5.11
CA VAL A 61 -4.27 6.45 4.74
C VAL A 61 -4.83 5.77 5.98
N ASP A 62 -6.15 5.89 6.16
CA ASP A 62 -6.91 5.26 7.25
C ASP A 62 -8.20 4.61 6.72
N SER A 63 -9.30 5.34 6.72
CA SER A 63 -10.61 4.99 6.20
C SER A 63 -10.60 4.58 4.71
N GLY A 64 -9.72 5.17 3.91
CA GLY A 64 -9.54 4.83 2.50
C GLY A 64 -8.81 3.50 2.23
N LEU A 65 -8.17 2.91 3.25
CA LEU A 65 -7.30 1.74 3.08
C LEU A 65 -8.03 0.54 2.48
N ASN A 66 -9.24 0.26 2.96
CA ASN A 66 -10.03 -0.88 2.47
C ASN A 66 -10.43 -0.71 0.99
N GLN A 67 -10.77 0.51 0.57
CA GLN A 67 -11.10 0.80 -0.83
C GLN A 67 -9.86 0.66 -1.72
N LEU A 68 -8.71 1.10 -1.22
CA LEU A 68 -7.44 0.96 -1.92
C LEU A 68 -7.02 -0.50 -2.09
N ILE A 69 -7.12 -1.30 -1.02
CA ILE A 69 -6.88 -2.76 -1.07
C ILE A 69 -7.78 -3.41 -2.12
N GLN A 70 -9.06 -3.05 -2.16
CA GLN A 70 -10.01 -3.59 -3.14
C GLN A 70 -9.61 -3.24 -4.58
N ALA A 71 -9.28 -1.97 -4.86
CA ALA A 71 -8.87 -1.53 -6.19
C ALA A 71 -7.60 -2.26 -6.67
N MET A 72 -6.61 -2.44 -5.79
CA MET A 72 -5.38 -3.19 -6.08
C MET A 72 -5.63 -4.68 -6.28
N ALA A 73 -6.55 -5.27 -5.52
CA ALA A 73 -6.97 -6.66 -5.70
C ALA A 73 -7.66 -6.87 -7.05
N ASP A 74 -8.57 -5.98 -7.43
CA ASP A 74 -9.27 -6.02 -8.72
C ASP A 74 -8.27 -5.88 -9.89
N PHE A 75 -7.31 -4.97 -9.78
CA PHE A 75 -6.23 -4.83 -10.77
C PHE A 75 -5.39 -6.11 -10.89
N THR A 76 -4.98 -6.70 -9.76
CA THR A 76 -4.16 -7.93 -9.77
C THR A 76 -4.94 -9.10 -10.38
N ALA A 77 -6.24 -9.20 -10.10
CA ALA A 77 -7.11 -10.22 -10.67
C ALA A 77 -7.26 -10.05 -12.20
N ALA A 78 -7.34 -8.81 -12.68
CA ALA A 78 -7.39 -8.48 -14.10
C ALA A 78 -6.04 -8.63 -14.84
N ASN A 79 -4.92 -8.64 -14.11
CA ASN A 79 -3.57 -8.72 -14.66
C ASN A 79 -2.80 -9.94 -14.10
N PRO A 80 -3.12 -11.16 -14.57
CA PRO A 80 -2.42 -12.37 -14.14
C PRO A 80 -0.92 -12.27 -14.43
N GLY A 81 -0.09 -12.48 -13.41
CA GLY A 81 1.37 -12.38 -13.52
C GLY A 81 1.94 -11.00 -13.19
N PHE A 82 1.10 -10.01 -12.84
CA PHE A 82 1.58 -8.79 -12.23
C PHE A 82 2.25 -9.08 -10.88
N ASP A 83 3.46 -8.57 -10.72
CA ASP A 83 4.24 -8.66 -9.49
C ASP A 83 4.69 -7.24 -9.09
N PRO A 84 4.13 -6.66 -8.01
CA PRO A 84 4.50 -5.32 -7.55
C PRO A 84 5.97 -5.25 -7.08
N THR A 85 6.57 -6.36 -6.66
CA THR A 85 7.97 -6.40 -6.18
C THR A 85 9.00 -6.48 -7.31
N ALA A 86 8.55 -6.74 -8.55
CA ALA A 86 9.42 -6.82 -9.70
C ALA A 86 9.99 -5.45 -10.06
N ALA A 87 11.31 -5.35 -10.23
CA ALA A 87 12.01 -4.10 -10.56
C ALA A 87 11.51 -3.40 -11.85
N SER A 88 10.79 -4.12 -12.72
CA SER A 88 10.10 -3.55 -13.88
C SER A 88 8.90 -2.66 -13.52
N ASN A 89 8.42 -2.74 -12.27
CA ASN A 89 7.27 -2.03 -11.74
C ASN A 89 7.71 -1.09 -10.59
N PRO A 90 8.51 -0.05 -10.86
CA PRO A 90 9.06 0.84 -9.82
C PRO A 90 8.02 1.73 -9.14
N SER A 91 6.84 1.89 -9.74
CA SER A 91 5.72 2.67 -9.20
C SER A 91 4.40 2.21 -9.81
N ILE A 92 3.28 2.60 -9.21
CA ILE A 92 1.94 2.39 -9.78
C ILE A 92 1.78 3.30 -11.00
N THR A 93 1.40 2.74 -12.14
CA THR A 93 1.20 3.48 -13.40
C THR A 93 -0.20 3.34 -13.98
N ASP A 94 -1.00 2.41 -13.46
CA ASP A 94 -2.39 2.22 -13.88
C ASP A 94 -3.25 3.39 -13.38
N ALA A 95 -4.01 4.00 -14.29
CA ALA A 95 -4.79 5.21 -13.99
C ALA A 95 -5.91 4.96 -12.97
N THR A 96 -6.53 3.78 -12.98
CA THR A 96 -7.61 3.44 -12.05
C THR A 96 -7.05 3.22 -10.65
N VAL A 97 -5.93 2.51 -10.54
CA VAL A 97 -5.27 2.31 -9.23
C VAL A 97 -4.69 3.63 -8.71
N LEU A 98 -4.06 4.45 -9.55
CA LEU A 98 -3.57 5.77 -9.15
C LEU A 98 -4.68 6.67 -8.61
N ALA A 99 -5.85 6.69 -9.26
CA ALA A 99 -6.99 7.44 -8.76
C ALA A 99 -7.45 6.93 -7.38
N ALA A 100 -7.41 5.61 -7.15
CA ALA A 100 -7.71 5.05 -5.84
C ALA A 100 -6.66 5.45 -4.78
N VAL A 101 -5.37 5.47 -5.13
CA VAL A 101 -4.29 5.97 -4.27
C VAL A 101 -4.57 7.42 -3.89
N HIS A 102 -4.74 8.32 -4.86
CA HIS A 102 -4.95 9.75 -4.59
C HIS A 102 -6.24 10.06 -3.80
N ASN A 103 -7.25 9.19 -3.87
CA ASN A 103 -8.46 9.32 -3.07
C ASN A 103 -8.33 8.77 -1.65
N ALA A 104 -7.45 7.79 -1.43
CA ALA A 104 -7.27 7.14 -0.14
C ALA A 104 -6.29 7.89 0.76
N TRP A 105 -5.25 8.49 0.17
CA TRP A 105 -4.21 9.24 0.86
C TRP A 105 -4.60 10.72 0.98
N HIS A 106 -4.39 11.32 2.16
CA HIS A 106 -4.69 12.73 2.46
C HIS A 106 -3.63 13.41 3.32
#